data_AF-A0ABD6A1S9-F1
#
_entry.id   AF-A0ABD6A1S9-F1
#
_cell.length_a   1.000
_cell.length_b   1.000
_cell.length_c   1.000
_cell.angle_alpha   90.00
_cell.angle_beta   90.00
_cell.angle_gamma   90.00
#
_symmetry.space_group_name_H-M   'P 1'
#
loop_
_entity.id
_entity.type
_entity.pdbx_description
1 polymer ?
#
loop_
_entity_poly.entity_id
_entity_poly.type
_entity_poly.pdbx_seq_one_letter_code
_entity_poly.pdbx_strand_id
1 'polypeptide(L)'
;MPAYTRITFDRRDVQALNACHVVTADGGFDDWVDSNDYSGGVGTQNRGEDYWVRVNNGGVSELYLDVHAMDDEIPSFANAVYVDLDYGHEGIPRTVRRAVAFRAGADLVEEAAIQIPDNARLYNVETKAEEMRSKAEELLEVYEVDL
;
A
#
# COMPACT_ATOMS: atom_id res chain seq x y z
N MET A 1 23.17 6.93 -18.22
CA MET A 1 22.40 5.85 -17.55
C MET A 1 21.66 6.53 -16.42
N PRO A 2 20.34 6.34 -16.31
CA PRO A 2 19.55 6.98 -15.26
C PRO A 2 20.12 6.70 -13.88
N ALA A 3 20.11 7.70 -13.01
CA ALA A 3 20.49 7.59 -11.62
C ALA A 3 19.23 7.73 -10.77
N TYR A 4 18.56 6.60 -10.53
CA TYR A 4 17.30 6.66 -9.81
C TYR A 4 17.47 6.87 -8.31
N THR A 5 16.76 7.85 -7.77
CA THR A 5 16.39 7.87 -6.36
C THR A 5 15.10 7.08 -6.16
N ARG A 6 15.00 6.36 -5.03
CA ARG A 6 13.87 5.46 -4.75
C ARG A 6 13.04 6.00 -3.59
N ILE A 7 11.74 6.08 -3.78
CA ILE A 7 10.74 6.46 -2.79
C ILE A 7 9.77 5.28 -2.63
N THR A 8 9.69 4.71 -1.43
CA THR A 8 8.71 3.66 -1.12
C THR A 8 7.41 4.32 -0.67
N PHE A 9 6.28 3.94 -1.27
CA PHE A 9 4.98 4.43 -0.84
C PHE A 9 4.43 3.66 0.35
N ASP A 10 3.76 4.36 1.26
CA ASP A 10 3.01 3.75 2.37
C ASP A 10 1.78 2.98 1.88
N ARG A 11 1.26 3.36 0.71
CA ARG A 11 0.13 2.68 0.06
C ARG A 11 0.63 1.61 -0.90
N ARG A 12 0.02 0.42 -0.82
CA ARG A 12 0.31 -0.72 -1.69
C ARG A 12 -0.57 -0.70 -2.95
N ASP A 13 -0.12 -1.44 -3.95
CA ASP A 13 -0.82 -1.71 -5.21
C ASP A 13 -1.18 -0.43 -5.96
N VAL A 14 -0.18 0.43 -6.20
CA VAL A 14 -0.37 1.62 -7.05
C VAL A 14 -0.77 1.19 -8.46
N GLN A 15 -1.88 1.72 -8.93
CA GLN A 15 -2.46 1.44 -10.25
C GLN A 15 -2.09 2.54 -11.26
N ALA A 16 -2.12 3.79 -10.82
CA ALA A 16 -1.80 4.94 -11.65
C ALA A 16 -1.05 6.01 -10.84
N LEU A 17 -0.16 6.72 -11.54
CA LEU A 17 0.46 7.95 -11.07
C LEU A 17 -0.26 9.08 -11.79
N ASN A 18 -1.08 9.84 -11.07
CA ASN A 18 -1.95 10.87 -11.67
C ASN A 18 -1.21 12.20 -11.83
N ALA A 19 -0.37 12.54 -10.85
CA ALA A 19 0.48 13.72 -10.87
C ALA A 19 1.78 13.42 -10.12
N CYS A 20 2.89 13.99 -10.60
CA CYS A 20 4.19 13.92 -9.95
C CYS A 20 4.83 15.30 -9.97
N HIS A 21 4.50 16.11 -8.96
CA HIS A 21 5.02 17.46 -8.80
C HIS A 21 6.43 17.41 -8.23
N VAL A 22 7.41 17.76 -9.06
CA VAL A 22 8.83 17.84 -8.68
C VAL A 22 9.25 19.30 -8.61
N VAL A 23 9.93 19.66 -7.52
CA VAL A 23 10.40 21.02 -7.29
C VAL A 23 11.41 21.46 -8.35
N THR A 24 11.27 22.70 -8.81
CA THR A 24 12.13 23.34 -9.80
C THR A 24 13.12 24.30 -9.14
N ALA A 25 14.12 24.78 -9.89
CA ALA A 25 15.15 25.68 -9.40
C ALA A 25 14.62 27.03 -8.85
N ASP A 26 13.47 27.50 -9.36
CA ASP A 26 12.79 28.70 -8.88
C ASP A 26 11.91 28.47 -7.63
N GLY A 27 11.83 27.22 -7.15
CA GLY A 27 11.01 26.81 -6.01
C GLY A 27 9.54 26.56 -6.37
N GLY A 28 9.20 26.55 -7.66
CA GLY A 28 7.94 26.05 -8.18
C GLY A 28 7.86 24.52 -8.21
N PHE A 29 6.87 24.00 -8.93
CA PHE A 29 6.72 22.57 -9.17
C PHE A 29 6.32 22.33 -10.62
N ASP A 30 6.99 21.37 -11.25
CA ASP A 30 6.60 20.82 -12.54
C ASP A 30 5.93 19.47 -12.35
N ASP A 31 4.78 19.27 -13.00
CA ASP A 31 4.14 17.97 -13.05
C ASP A 31 4.73 17.13 -14.18
N TRP A 32 5.53 16.13 -13.81
CA TRP A 32 6.17 15.24 -14.77
C TRP A 32 5.18 14.31 -15.47
N VAL A 33 3.96 14.13 -14.95
CA VAL A 33 2.94 13.28 -15.59
C VAL A 33 2.19 14.04 -16.68
N ASP A 34 1.89 15.32 -16.47
CA ASP A 34 1.17 16.17 -17.43
C ASP A 34 2.10 16.90 -18.42
N SER A 35 3.41 16.82 -18.22
CA SER A 35 4.41 17.41 -19.09
C SER A 35 4.77 16.51 -20.28
N ASN A 36 5.05 17.13 -21.43
CA ASN A 36 5.61 16.42 -22.60
C ASN A 36 7.15 16.35 -22.57
N ASP A 37 7.78 17.04 -21.62
CA ASP A 37 9.25 17.08 -21.49
C ASP A 37 9.79 15.89 -20.68
N TYR A 38 8.90 15.18 -19.98
CA TYR A 38 9.22 14.03 -19.16
C TYR A 38 8.49 12.78 -19.62
N SER A 39 9.10 11.64 -19.38
CA SER A 39 8.64 10.32 -19.78
C SER A 39 8.61 9.38 -18.60
N GLY A 40 7.60 8.51 -18.55
CA GLY A 40 7.49 7.57 -17.45
C GLY A 40 6.14 6.91 -17.29
N GLY A 41 5.99 6.24 -16.16
CA GLY A 41 4.70 5.69 -15.73
C GLY A 41 4.81 4.43 -14.87
N VAL A 42 3.66 3.79 -14.63
CA VAL A 42 3.59 2.57 -13.82
C VAL A 42 4.00 1.35 -14.63
N GLY A 43 4.91 0.54 -14.08
CA GLY A 43 5.36 -0.74 -14.63
C GLY A 43 6.81 -0.72 -15.11
N THR A 44 7.38 -1.93 -15.23
CA THR A 44 8.81 -2.13 -15.54
C THR A 44 9.19 -1.75 -16.97
N GLN A 45 8.21 -1.56 -17.85
CA GLN A 45 8.42 -1.10 -19.22
C GLN A 45 8.94 0.35 -19.29
N ASN A 46 8.70 1.16 -18.26
CA ASN A 46 9.20 2.54 -18.16
C ASN A 46 10.59 2.62 -17.50
N ARG A 47 11.28 1.48 -17.32
CA ARG A 47 12.63 1.48 -16.78
C ARG A 47 13.60 2.04 -17.82
N GLY A 48 14.21 3.16 -17.51
CA GLY A 48 15.05 3.91 -18.44
C GLY A 48 14.56 5.34 -18.64
N GLU A 49 13.29 5.59 -18.34
CA GLU A 49 12.62 6.90 -18.46
C GLU A 49 12.86 7.77 -17.20
N ASP A 50 12.41 9.02 -17.24
CA ASP A 50 12.64 10.02 -16.18
C ASP A 50 12.00 9.61 -14.85
N TYR A 51 10.84 8.95 -14.90
CA TYR A 51 10.21 8.36 -13.72
C TYR A 51 9.54 7.02 -14.01
N TRP A 52 9.50 6.14 -13.01
CA TRP A 52 8.68 4.93 -13.11
C TRP A 52 8.28 4.37 -11.76
N VAL A 53 7.11 3.73 -11.70
CA VAL A 53 6.61 3.06 -10.49
C VAL A 53 6.74 1.55 -10.65
N ARG A 54 7.38 0.91 -9.68
CA ARG A 54 7.45 -0.54 -9.56
C ARG A 54 6.43 -1.02 -8.54
N VAL A 55 5.63 -2.02 -8.91
CA VAL A 55 4.81 -2.77 -7.97
C VAL A 55 5.39 -4.18 -7.85
N ASN A 56 5.77 -4.56 -6.64
CA ASN A 56 6.31 -5.90 -6.36
C ASN A 56 5.17 -6.91 -6.13
N ASN A 57 5.49 -8.21 -6.16
CA ASN A 57 4.52 -9.29 -5.94
C ASN A 57 3.76 -9.20 -4.60
N GLY A 58 4.28 -8.47 -3.61
CA GLY A 58 3.63 -8.21 -2.32
C GLY A 58 2.83 -6.91 -2.25
N GLY A 59 2.62 -6.22 -3.38
CA GLY A 59 1.92 -4.94 -3.48
C GLY A 59 2.75 -3.72 -3.09
N VAL A 60 3.95 -3.89 -2.53
CA VAL A 60 4.84 -2.77 -2.22
C VAL A 60 5.13 -1.98 -3.49
N SER A 61 4.81 -0.70 -3.44
CA SER A 61 4.92 0.23 -4.57
C SER A 61 6.09 1.18 -4.32
N GLU A 62 7.00 1.25 -5.29
CA GLU A 62 8.23 2.05 -5.23
C GLU A 62 8.27 2.98 -6.44
N LEU A 63 8.36 4.30 -6.21
CA LEU A 63 8.63 5.30 -7.24
C LEU A 63 10.14 5.47 -7.40
N TYR A 64 10.58 5.49 -8.64
CA TYR A 64 11.95 5.78 -9.05
C TYR A 64 11.95 7.07 -9.87
N LEU A 65 12.75 8.05 -9.45
CA LEU A 65 12.93 9.34 -10.14
C LEU A 65 14.39 9.47 -10.59
N ASP A 66 14.64 9.76 -11.86
CA ASP A 66 15.99 9.99 -12.36
C ASP A 66 16.48 11.35 -11.86
N VAL A 67 17.51 11.36 -11.01
CA VAL A 67 18.05 12.61 -10.47
C VAL A 67 18.69 13.48 -11.55
N HIS A 68 19.09 12.89 -12.69
CA HIS A 68 19.61 13.68 -13.81
C HIS A 68 18.54 14.45 -14.58
N ALA A 69 17.27 14.08 -14.42
CA ALA A 69 16.14 14.81 -15.00
C ALA A 69 15.64 15.95 -14.08
N MET A 70 16.13 16.00 -12.85
CA MET A 70 15.82 17.06 -11.89
C MET A 70 16.75 18.27 -12.09
N ASP A 71 16.30 19.45 -11.67
CA ASP A 71 17.15 20.63 -11.65
C ASP A 71 18.32 20.46 -10.67
N ASP A 72 19.50 20.96 -11.05
CA ASP A 72 20.71 20.91 -10.21
C ASP A 72 20.63 21.85 -9.00
N GLU A 73 19.87 22.94 -9.10
CA GLU A 73 19.80 24.02 -8.10
C GLU A 73 18.45 24.04 -7.37
N ILE A 74 18.09 22.94 -6.71
CA ILE A 74 16.85 22.86 -5.92
C ILE A 74 16.99 23.67 -4.61
N PRO A 75 16.05 24.59 -4.31
CA PRO A 75 16.14 25.45 -3.12
C PRO A 75 15.92 24.70 -1.80
N SER A 76 15.19 23.59 -1.81
CA SER A 76 14.96 22.74 -0.64
C SER A 76 14.63 21.31 -1.03
N PHE A 77 15.31 20.34 -0.41
CA PHE A 77 14.95 18.93 -0.53
C PHE A 77 13.77 18.53 0.37
N ALA A 78 13.40 19.36 1.35
CA ALA A 78 12.22 19.13 2.18
C ALA A 78 10.96 19.36 1.34
N ASN A 79 10.13 18.32 1.22
CA ASN A 79 8.93 18.29 0.37
C ASN A 79 9.20 18.59 -1.12
N ALA A 80 10.34 18.11 -1.63
CA ALA A 80 10.73 18.31 -3.02
C ALA A 80 9.82 17.58 -4.03
N VAL A 81 9.06 16.58 -3.58
CA VAL A 81 8.19 15.77 -4.45
C VAL A 81 6.83 15.59 -3.79
N TYR A 82 5.78 15.89 -4.54
CA TYR A 82 4.39 15.55 -4.20
C TYR A 82 3.80 14.65 -5.26
N VAL A 83 3.06 13.64 -4.83
CA VAL A 83 2.53 12.61 -5.72
C VAL A 83 1.03 12.44 -5.48
N ASP A 84 0.26 12.45 -6.55
CA ASP A 84 -1.12 11.95 -6.57
C ASP A 84 -1.15 10.59 -7.27
N LEU A 85 -1.80 9.61 -6.62
CA LEU A 85 -1.78 8.21 -7.05
C LEU A 85 -3.10 7.51 -6.76
N ASP A 86 -3.51 6.67 -7.70
CA ASP A 86 -4.58 5.69 -7.49
C ASP A 86 -3.96 4.39 -7.00
N TYR A 87 -4.54 3.79 -5.96
CA TYR A 87 -3.98 2.59 -5.33
C TYR A 87 -5.05 1.61 -4.85
N GLY A 88 -4.62 0.37 -4.64
CA GLY A 88 -5.41 -0.71 -4.07
C GLY A 88 -5.85 -1.76 -5.09
N HIS A 89 -6.83 -2.56 -4.70
CA HIS A 89 -7.39 -3.62 -5.53
C HIS A 89 -8.84 -3.33 -5.87
N GLU A 90 -9.27 -3.82 -7.04
CA GLU A 90 -10.69 -3.82 -7.37
C GLU A 90 -11.45 -4.75 -6.41
N GLY A 91 -12.38 -4.15 -5.65
CA GLY A 91 -13.15 -4.86 -4.64
C GLY A 91 -12.33 -5.29 -3.42
N ILE A 92 -12.90 -6.20 -2.62
CA ILE A 92 -12.24 -6.69 -1.41
C ILE A 92 -11.59 -8.04 -1.71
N PRO A 93 -10.25 -8.19 -1.54
CA PRO A 93 -9.58 -9.46 -1.74
C PRO A 93 -10.24 -10.60 -0.98
N ARG A 94 -10.24 -11.80 -1.55
CA ARG A 94 -10.88 -12.98 -0.93
C ARG A 94 -10.28 -13.26 0.46
N THR A 95 -8.98 -13.06 0.62
CA THR A 95 -8.26 -13.23 1.88
C THR A 95 -8.81 -12.30 2.96
N VAL A 96 -8.95 -11.00 2.67
CA VAL A 96 -9.56 -10.02 3.57
C VAL A 96 -11.02 -10.37 3.89
N ARG A 97 -11.83 -10.74 2.88
CA ARG A 97 -13.21 -11.19 3.12
C ARG A 97 -13.30 -12.38 4.06
N ARG A 98 -12.40 -13.36 3.92
CA ARG A 98 -12.34 -14.53 4.80
C ARG A 98 -11.90 -14.16 6.21
N ALA A 99 -10.91 -13.28 6.35
CA ALA A 99 -10.48 -12.80 7.66
C ALA A 99 -11.62 -12.09 8.41
N VAL A 100 -12.35 -11.20 7.73
CA VAL A 100 -13.54 -10.54 8.28
C VAL A 100 -14.60 -11.56 8.69
N ALA A 101 -14.87 -12.56 7.85
CA ALA A 101 -15.82 -13.62 8.18
C ALA A 101 -15.39 -14.46 9.41
N PHE A 102 -14.09 -14.73 9.56
CA PHE A 102 -13.55 -15.42 10.74
C PHE A 102 -13.68 -14.56 12.01
N ARG A 103 -13.40 -13.25 11.94
CA ARG A 103 -13.62 -12.34 13.07
C ARG A 103 -15.09 -12.27 13.48
N ALA A 104 -15.99 -12.06 12.52
CA ALA A 104 -17.43 -12.03 12.79
C ALA A 104 -17.94 -13.39 13.35
N GLY A 105 -17.36 -14.50 12.89
CA GLY A 105 -17.65 -15.82 13.43
C GLY A 105 -17.17 -16.00 14.87
N ALA A 106 -15.98 -15.49 15.21
CA ALA A 106 -15.46 -15.51 16.58
C ALA A 106 -16.37 -14.72 17.53
N ASP A 107 -16.79 -13.53 17.13
CA ASP A 107 -17.70 -12.68 17.92
C ASP A 107 -19.03 -13.40 18.20
N LEU A 108 -19.62 -14.03 17.17
CA LEU A 108 -20.86 -14.80 17.31
C LEU A 108 -20.70 -16.01 18.26
N VAL A 109 -19.57 -16.71 18.19
CA VAL A 109 -19.28 -17.88 19.04
C VAL A 109 -19.20 -17.46 20.50
N GLU A 110 -18.62 -16.32 20.80
CA GLU A 110 -18.53 -15.78 22.16
C GLU A 110 -19.87 -15.26 22.68
N GLU A 111 -20.63 -14.53 21.86
CA GLU A 111 -21.98 -14.10 22.22
C GLU A 111 -22.89 -15.29 22.56
N ALA A 112 -22.79 -16.38 21.79
CA ALA A 112 -23.51 -17.61 22.07
C ALA A 112 -23.04 -18.29 23.38
N ALA A 113 -21.74 -18.23 23.70
CA ALA A 113 -21.19 -18.76 24.95
C ALA A 113 -21.76 -18.04 26.18
N ILE A 114 -21.94 -16.71 26.09
CA ILE A 114 -22.48 -15.88 27.16
C ILE A 114 -23.90 -16.32 27.55
N GLN A 115 -24.70 -16.78 26.59
CA GLN A 115 -26.10 -17.19 26.80
C GLN A 115 -26.27 -18.60 27.42
N ILE A 116 -25.21 -19.41 27.45
CA ILE A 116 -25.26 -20.77 28.00
C ILE A 116 -24.80 -20.75 29.48
N PRO A 117 -25.54 -21.40 30.42
CA PRO A 117 -25.15 -21.45 31.84
C PRO A 117 -23.74 -22.03 32.05
N ASP A 118 -22.97 -21.45 32.98
CA ASP A 118 -21.54 -21.76 33.22
C ASP A 118 -21.21 -23.24 33.39
N ASN A 119 -22.16 -24.04 33.88
CA ASN A 119 -22.00 -25.47 34.13
C ASN A 119 -21.92 -26.32 32.83
N ALA A 120 -22.21 -25.70 31.68
CA ALA A 120 -22.17 -26.30 30.34
C ALA A 120 -21.21 -25.55 29.39
N ARG A 121 -20.44 -24.57 29.90
CA ARG A 121 -19.44 -23.85 29.10
C ARG A 121 -18.23 -24.75 28.86
N LEU A 122 -18.24 -25.34 27.66
CA LEU A 122 -17.16 -26.16 27.13
C LEU A 122 -15.96 -25.25 26.84
N TYR A 123 -14.80 -25.57 27.43
CA TYR A 123 -13.46 -25.15 27.01
C TYR A 123 -13.29 -25.04 25.47
N ASN A 124 -14.03 -25.86 24.73
CA ASN A 124 -14.09 -25.89 23.27
C ASN A 124 -14.63 -24.61 22.60
N VAL A 125 -15.49 -23.82 23.26
CA VAL A 125 -16.12 -22.63 22.66
C VAL A 125 -15.14 -21.46 22.62
N GLU A 126 -14.49 -21.17 23.75
CA GLU A 126 -13.42 -20.17 23.83
C GLU A 126 -12.24 -20.55 22.93
N THR A 127 -11.83 -21.83 22.94
CA THR A 127 -10.77 -22.34 22.06
C THR A 127 -11.11 -22.12 20.58
N LYS A 128 -12.37 -22.32 20.19
CA LYS A 128 -12.80 -22.17 18.80
C LYS A 128 -12.89 -20.70 18.36
N ALA A 129 -13.30 -19.79 19.24
CA ALA A 129 -13.26 -18.36 18.96
C ALA A 129 -11.81 -17.88 18.75
N GLU A 130 -10.88 -18.36 19.57
CA GLU A 130 -9.47 -18.04 19.46
C GLU A 130 -8.84 -18.58 18.16
N GLU A 131 -9.12 -19.83 17.79
CA GLU A 131 -8.67 -20.39 16.50
C GLU A 131 -9.17 -19.56 15.31
N MET A 132 -10.40 -19.05 15.36
CA MET A 132 -10.94 -18.19 14.33
C MET A 132 -10.22 -16.83 14.27
N ARG A 133 -9.88 -16.23 15.41
CA ARG A 133 -9.10 -14.98 15.47
C ARG A 133 -7.69 -15.16 14.92
N SER A 134 -6.95 -16.16 15.39
CA SER A 134 -5.61 -16.45 14.88
C SER A 134 -5.64 -16.70 13.38
N LYS A 135 -6.67 -17.40 12.86
CA LYS A 135 -6.78 -17.60 11.41
C LYS A 135 -7.07 -16.31 10.65
N ALA A 136 -7.86 -15.40 11.24
CA ALA A 136 -8.09 -14.09 10.65
C ALA A 136 -6.80 -13.24 10.61
N GLU A 137 -5.99 -13.29 11.66
CA GLU A 137 -4.69 -12.59 11.74
C GLU A 137 -3.70 -13.14 10.72
N GLU A 138 -3.53 -14.46 10.62
CA GLU A 138 -2.69 -15.09 9.58
C GLU A 138 -3.10 -14.66 8.16
N LEU A 139 -4.40 -14.52 7.91
CA LEU A 139 -4.91 -14.04 6.63
C LEU A 139 -4.62 -12.55 6.38
N LEU A 140 -4.52 -11.75 7.45
CA LEU A 140 -4.30 -10.30 7.36
C LEU A 140 -2.82 -9.90 7.45
N GLU A 141 -1.94 -10.77 7.94
CA GLU A 141 -0.49 -10.54 8.08
C GLU A 141 0.14 -9.98 6.80
N VAL A 142 -0.31 -10.46 5.63
CA VAL A 142 0.18 -9.97 4.32
C VAL A 142 -0.07 -8.47 4.11
N TYR A 143 -1.11 -7.91 4.74
CA TYR A 143 -1.52 -6.51 4.62
C TYR A 143 -1.00 -5.63 5.76
N GLU A 144 -0.42 -6.20 6.81
CA GLU A 144 0.21 -5.42 7.87
C GLU A 144 1.49 -4.76 7.34
N VAL A 145 1.67 -3.49 7.70
CA VAL A 145 2.88 -2.72 7.42
C VAL A 145 3.55 -2.55 8.78
N ASP A 146 4.79 -3.04 8.92
CA ASP A 146 5.65 -2.65 10.02
C ASP A 146 5.87 -1.13 9.92
N LEU A 147 5.13 -0.36 10.73
CA LEU A 147 5.25 1.10 10.84
C LEU A 147 6.36 1.47 11.84
#